data_AF-A0A7R9UHR8-F1
#
_entry.id   AF-A0A7R9UHR8-F1
#
_cell.length_a   1.000
_cell.length_b   1.000
_cell.length_c   1.000
_cell.angle_alpha   90.00
_cell.angle_beta   90.00
_cell.angle_gamma   90.00
#
_symmetry.space_group_name_H-M   'P 1'
#
loop_
_entity.id
_entity.type
_entity.pdbx_description
1 polymer ?
#
loop_
_entity_poly.entity_id
_entity_poly.type
_entity_poly.pdbx_seq_one_letter_code
_entity_poly.pdbx_strand_id
1 'polypeptide(L)'
;RTATNARTHELVLQNAHLLPRYEGPGPRYCPSLTAKVTRFAGRDSHGVWLEPEGLSSHLVYPNGLSSAFPESVQQRVISSIAGLEKATIVRPAYDVEYDFVDPKAVDHALAVKACA
;
A
#
# COMPACT_ATOMS: atom_id res chain seq x y z
N ARG A 1 4.35 15.11 8.60
CA ARG A 1 4.07 13.71 9.02
C ARG A 1 2.70 13.69 9.67
N THR A 2 1.88 12.69 9.36
CA THR A 2 0.59 12.42 10.03
C THR A 2 0.54 10.95 10.47
N ALA A 3 -0.60 10.47 10.95
CA ALA A 3 -0.79 9.08 11.33
C ALA A 3 -2.24 8.62 11.10
N THR A 4 -2.41 7.34 10.83
CA THR A 4 -3.73 6.69 10.87
C THR A 4 -4.29 6.70 12.29
N ASN A 5 -5.58 6.49 12.44
CA ASN A 5 -6.24 6.39 13.74
C ASN A 5 -7.24 5.21 13.75
N ALA A 6 -7.93 5.03 14.89
CA ALA A 6 -8.92 3.97 15.08
C ALA A 6 -10.01 3.96 13.99
N ARG A 7 -10.50 5.14 13.58
CA ARG A 7 -11.48 5.27 12.48
C ARG A 7 -10.89 4.80 11.15
N THR A 8 -9.64 5.13 10.85
CA THR A 8 -8.94 4.61 9.66
C THR A 8 -8.87 3.09 9.68
N HIS A 9 -8.52 2.49 10.82
CA HIS A 9 -8.40 1.03 10.97
C HIS A 9 -9.76 0.34 10.82
N GLU A 10 -10.80 0.89 11.42
CA GLU A 10 -12.17 0.40 11.28
C GLU A 10 -12.60 0.38 9.80
N LEU A 11 -12.39 1.48 9.07
CA LEU A 11 -12.69 1.55 7.64
C LEU A 11 -11.93 0.50 6.83
N VAL A 12 -10.65 0.30 7.11
CA VAL A 12 -9.81 -0.70 6.45
C VAL A 12 -10.34 -2.12 6.71
N LEU A 13 -10.65 -2.46 7.97
CA LEU A 13 -11.11 -3.79 8.35
C LEU A 13 -12.51 -4.09 7.81
N GLN A 14 -13.44 -3.13 7.88
CA GLN A 14 -14.80 -3.28 7.34
C GLN A 14 -14.81 -3.55 5.84
N ASN A 15 -13.87 -2.96 5.09
CA ASN A 15 -13.81 -3.06 3.63
C ASN A 15 -12.78 -4.10 3.14
N ALA A 16 -12.09 -4.81 4.03
CA ALA A 16 -11.05 -5.77 3.67
C ALA A 16 -11.51 -6.85 2.68
N HIS A 17 -12.80 -7.21 2.72
CA HIS A 17 -13.43 -8.18 1.83
C HIS A 17 -13.53 -7.71 0.36
N LEU A 18 -13.34 -6.41 0.09
CA LEU A 18 -13.34 -5.83 -1.26
C LEU A 18 -11.96 -5.90 -1.94
N LEU A 19 -10.92 -6.33 -1.21
CA LEU A 19 -9.60 -6.45 -1.78
C LEU A 19 -9.52 -7.66 -2.73
N PRO A 20 -8.75 -7.54 -3.82
CA PRO A 20 -8.45 -8.67 -4.68
C PRO A 20 -7.76 -9.79 -3.89
N ARG A 21 -7.98 -11.03 -4.35
CA ARG A 21 -7.25 -12.21 -3.87
C ARG A 21 -6.18 -12.53 -4.90
N TYR A 22 -4.95 -12.69 -4.44
CA TYR A 22 -3.81 -13.08 -5.26
C TYR A 22 -3.50 -14.56 -5.08
N GLU A 23 -3.04 -15.22 -6.14
CA GLU A 23 -2.63 -16.61 -6.10
C GLU A 23 -1.13 -16.73 -5.77
N GLY A 24 -0.75 -17.76 -5.02
CA GLY A 24 0.65 -18.04 -4.67
C GLY A 24 1.18 -17.31 -3.42
N PRO A 25 2.44 -17.62 -3.02
CA PRO A 25 3.07 -16.99 -1.87
C PRO A 25 3.42 -15.54 -2.23
N GLY A 26 2.54 -14.60 -1.87
CA GLY A 26 2.85 -13.17 -1.93
C GLY A 26 4.13 -12.82 -1.15
N PRO A 27 4.61 -11.57 -1.24
CA PRO A 27 5.84 -11.16 -0.56
C PRO A 27 5.76 -11.44 0.94
N ARG A 28 6.86 -11.94 1.53
CA ARG A 28 6.96 -12.22 2.99
C ARG A 28 6.56 -10.99 3.83
N TYR A 29 6.78 -9.79 3.28
CA TYR A 29 6.30 -8.54 3.85
C TYR A 29 5.37 -7.84 2.86
N CYS A 30 4.05 -7.92 3.13
CA CYS A 30 3.08 -7.12 2.40
C CYS A 30 3.10 -5.68 2.96
N PRO A 31 3.41 -4.66 2.13
CA PRO A 31 3.49 -3.27 2.57
C PRO A 31 2.11 -2.60 2.69
N SER A 32 1.02 -3.29 2.31
CA SER A 32 -0.33 -2.72 2.28
C SER A 32 -0.81 -2.29 3.66
N LEU A 33 -1.62 -1.24 3.69
CA LEU A 33 -2.23 -0.73 4.91
C LEU A 33 -3.05 -1.82 5.62
N THR A 34 -3.81 -2.61 4.86
CA THR A 34 -4.61 -3.70 5.40
C THR A 34 -3.74 -4.76 6.08
N ALA A 35 -2.66 -5.20 5.45
CA ALA A 35 -1.75 -6.17 6.06
C ALA A 35 -1.12 -5.62 7.34
N LYS A 36 -0.75 -4.33 7.38
CA LYS A 36 -0.22 -3.68 8.59
C LYS A 36 -1.25 -3.66 9.73
N VAL A 37 -2.47 -3.22 9.44
CA VAL A 37 -3.56 -3.14 10.44
C VAL A 37 -3.92 -4.52 10.98
N THR A 38 -4.05 -5.53 10.12
CA THR A 38 -4.36 -6.91 10.56
C THR A 38 -3.21 -7.53 11.35
N ARG A 39 -1.96 -7.40 10.87
CA ARG A 39 -0.80 -8.02 11.52
C ARG A 39 -0.43 -7.37 12.86
N PHE A 40 -0.65 -6.07 12.98
CA PHE A 40 -0.30 -5.29 14.17
C PHE A 40 -1.55 -4.71 14.84
N ALA A 41 -2.57 -5.54 15.05
CA ALA A 41 -3.87 -5.12 15.59
C ALA A 41 -3.82 -4.46 16.99
N GLY A 42 -2.74 -4.68 17.76
CA GLY A 42 -2.52 -4.00 19.05
C GLY A 42 -1.96 -2.59 18.94
N ARG A 43 -1.74 -2.06 17.73
CA ARG A 43 -1.29 -0.67 17.51
C ARG A 43 -2.47 0.22 17.17
N ASP A 44 -2.62 1.31 17.92
CA ASP A 44 -3.70 2.30 17.69
C ASP A 44 -3.44 3.21 16.48
N SER A 45 -2.21 3.25 15.97
CA SER A 45 -1.82 4.11 14.84
C SER A 45 -0.61 3.60 14.06
N HIS A 46 -0.54 4.04 12.81
CA HIS A 46 0.59 3.86 11.90
C HIS A 46 1.01 5.22 11.34
N GLY A 47 2.32 5.49 11.33
CA GLY A 47 2.85 6.74 10.78
C GLY A 47 2.66 6.82 9.27
N VAL A 48 2.33 8.03 8.79
CA VAL A 48 2.20 8.37 7.37
C VAL A 48 3.09 9.56 7.07
N TRP A 49 3.92 9.43 6.04
CA TRP A 49 4.78 10.51 5.56
C TRP A 49 4.17 11.11 4.30
N LEU A 50 4.03 12.43 4.30
CA LEU A 50 3.52 13.19 3.16
C LEU A 50 4.75 13.73 2.43
N GLU A 51 5.08 13.10 1.31
CA GLU A 51 6.31 13.36 0.56
C GLU A 51 5.96 14.12 -0.73
N PRO A 52 6.40 15.38 -0.90
CA PRO A 52 6.20 16.10 -2.17
C PRO A 52 6.88 15.36 -3.32
N GLU A 53 6.17 15.15 -4.44
CA GLU A 53 6.74 14.42 -5.59
C GLU A 53 7.73 15.26 -6.42
N GLY A 54 7.79 16.56 -6.18
CA GLY A 54 8.74 17.45 -6.84
C GLY A 54 8.66 18.88 -6.34
N LEU A 55 9.68 19.69 -6.65
CA LEU A 55 9.79 21.08 -6.18
C LEU A 55 8.67 21.99 -6.73
N SER A 56 8.17 21.70 -7.93
CA SER A 56 7.11 22.45 -8.62
C SER A 56 5.80 21.68 -8.74
N SER A 57 5.72 20.49 -8.12
CA SER A 57 4.52 19.64 -8.17
C SER A 57 3.63 19.91 -6.97
N HIS A 58 2.31 19.89 -7.20
CA HIS A 58 1.32 19.88 -6.12
C HIS A 58 0.98 18.45 -5.64
N LEU A 59 1.59 17.44 -6.27
CA LEU A 59 1.37 16.04 -5.90
C LEU A 59 2.17 15.68 -4.65
N VAL A 60 1.52 14.89 -3.80
CA VAL A 60 2.07 14.41 -2.53
C VAL A 60 1.87 12.90 -2.48
N TYR A 61 2.96 12.17 -2.30
CA TYR A 61 2.96 10.74 -2.08
C TYR A 61 2.71 10.44 -0.59
N PRO A 62 1.60 9.77 -0.21
CA PRO A 62 1.29 9.45 1.18
C PRO A 62 1.92 8.11 1.58
N ASN A 63 3.24 8.12 1.78
CA ASN A 63 4.00 6.94 2.14
C ASN A 63 3.46 6.27 3.41
N GLY A 64 3.13 4.99 3.28
CA GLY A 64 2.51 4.18 4.34
C GLY A 64 1.07 3.73 4.05
N LEU A 65 0.42 4.27 3.02
CA LEU A 65 -1.00 4.05 2.71
C LEU A 65 -1.27 3.18 1.46
N SER A 66 -0.31 2.36 1.01
CA SER A 66 -0.49 1.45 -0.13
C SER A 66 -1.71 0.54 0.05
N SER A 67 -2.54 0.42 -0.98
CA SER A 67 -3.80 -0.33 -0.97
C SER A 67 -4.35 -0.53 -2.39
N ALA A 68 -5.22 -1.53 -2.57
CA ALA A 68 -6.02 -1.75 -3.77
C ALA A 68 -7.53 -1.73 -3.49
N PHE A 69 -7.98 -0.99 -2.48
CA PHE A 69 -9.43 -0.79 -2.26
C PHE A 69 -10.08 -0.09 -3.46
N PRO A 70 -11.40 -0.21 -3.66
CA PRO A 70 -12.14 0.66 -4.57
C PRO A 70 -11.91 2.15 -4.24
N GLU A 71 -11.86 3.01 -5.26
CA GLU A 71 -11.52 4.44 -5.11
C GLU A 71 -12.39 5.16 -4.06
N SER A 72 -13.69 4.84 -4.00
CA SER A 72 -14.60 5.41 -2.99
C SER A 72 -14.22 5.05 -1.56
N VAL A 73 -13.68 3.85 -1.33
CA VAL A 73 -13.16 3.41 -0.03
C VAL A 73 -11.81 4.08 0.24
N GLN A 74 -10.94 4.19 -0.76
CA GLN A 74 -9.67 4.90 -0.62
C GLN A 74 -9.89 6.35 -0.16
N GLN A 75 -10.82 7.07 -0.79
CA GLN A 75 -11.14 8.44 -0.42
C GLN A 75 -11.64 8.53 1.03
N ARG A 76 -12.50 7.60 1.48
CA ARG A 76 -12.94 7.54 2.88
C ARG A 76 -11.78 7.29 3.85
N VAL A 77 -10.87 6.39 3.51
CA VAL A 77 -9.67 6.07 4.31
C VAL A 77 -8.78 7.31 4.42
N ILE A 78 -8.46 7.96 3.30
CA ILE A 78 -7.64 9.19 3.25
C ILE A 78 -8.29 10.30 4.07
N SER A 79 -9.57 10.60 3.84
CA SER A 79 -10.29 11.66 4.56
C SER A 79 -10.47 11.38 6.06
N SER A 80 -10.19 10.16 6.55
CA SER A 80 -10.22 9.84 7.98
C SER A 80 -8.92 10.21 8.71
N ILE A 81 -7.85 10.50 7.99
CA ILE A 81 -6.52 10.79 8.54
C ILE A 81 -6.42 12.29 8.81
N ALA A 82 -5.88 12.64 9.99
CA ALA A 82 -5.76 14.03 10.42
C ALA A 82 -4.92 14.85 9.43
N GLY A 83 -5.47 15.98 8.99
CA GLY A 83 -4.87 16.88 8.01
C GLY A 83 -5.14 16.50 6.54
N LEU A 84 -5.79 15.37 6.28
CA LEU A 84 -6.16 14.91 4.94
C LEU A 84 -7.68 14.90 4.70
N GLU A 85 -8.46 15.54 5.56
CA GLU A 85 -9.92 15.52 5.54
C GLU A 85 -10.49 16.00 4.19
N LYS A 86 -9.82 16.99 3.59
CA LYS A 86 -10.17 17.61 2.30
C LYS A 86 -9.21 17.22 1.17
N ALA A 87 -8.33 16.24 1.39
CA ALA A 87 -7.39 15.82 0.36
C ALA A 87 -8.15 15.16 -0.81
N THR A 88 -7.75 15.51 -2.03
CA THR A 88 -8.30 14.90 -3.26
C THR A 88 -7.30 13.90 -3.81
N ILE A 89 -7.77 12.68 -4.07
CA ILE A 89 -6.97 11.66 -4.75
C ILE A 89 -6.84 12.06 -6.22
N VAL A 90 -5.61 12.36 -6.65
CA VAL A 90 -5.32 12.64 -8.08
C VAL A 90 -5.14 11.34 -8.86
N ARG A 91 -4.57 10.32 -8.21
CA ARG A 91 -4.37 8.98 -8.77
C ARG A 91 -4.74 7.95 -7.71
N PRO A 92 -5.71 7.06 -7.97
CA PRO A 92 -6.04 5.98 -7.05
C PRO A 92 -4.84 5.07 -6.79
N ALA A 93 -4.74 4.58 -5.56
CA ALA A 93 -3.82 3.51 -5.23
C ALA A 93 -4.24 2.22 -5.93
N TYR A 94 -3.28 1.36 -6.23
CA TYR A 94 -3.49 0.11 -6.92
C TYR A 94 -2.41 -0.90 -6.51
N ASP A 95 -2.69 -2.15 -6.78
CA ASP A 95 -1.72 -3.23 -6.71
C ASP A 95 -1.42 -3.71 -8.14
N VAL A 96 -0.25 -4.33 -8.32
CA VAL A 96 0.16 -4.95 -9.58
C VAL A 96 0.56 -6.38 -9.32
N GLU A 97 0.03 -7.28 -10.13
CA GLU A 97 0.46 -8.67 -10.22
C GLU A 97 1.27 -8.85 -11.51
N TYR A 98 2.41 -9.53 -11.41
CA TYR A 98 3.32 -9.74 -12.54
C TYR A 98 4.08 -11.05 -12.37
N ASP A 99 4.42 -11.66 -13.51
CA ASP A 99 5.32 -12.80 -13.54
C ASP A 99 6.75 -12.36 -13.20
N PHE A 100 7.47 -13.23 -12.50
CA PHE A 100 8.90 -13.03 -12.24
C PHE A 100 9.67 -14.33 -12.47
N VAL A 101 10.92 -14.19 -12.90
CA VAL A 101 11.85 -15.33 -13.00
C VAL A 101 12.48 -15.54 -11.63
N ASP A 102 12.50 -16.79 -11.14
CA ASP A 102 13.18 -17.13 -9.88
C ASP A 102 14.63 -16.61 -9.93
N PRO A 103 15.06 -15.74 -9.00
CA PRO A 103 16.41 -15.18 -9.01
C PRO A 103 17.53 -16.24 -8.95
N LYS A 104 17.21 -17.49 -8.60
CA LYS A 104 18.15 -18.62 -8.69
C LYS A 104 18.52 -19.00 -10.13
N ALA A 105 17.72 -18.61 -11.13
CA ALA A 105 17.97 -18.86 -12.55
C ALA A 105 19.11 -18.02 -13.14
N VAL A 106 19.58 -16.99 -12.43
CA VAL A 106 20.73 -16.16 -12.84
C VAL A 106 21.94 -16.37 -11.93
N ASP A 107 23.14 -16.14 -12.44
CA ASP A 107 24.38 -16.10 -11.67
C ASP A 107 24.59 -14.75 -10.95
N HIS A 108 25.69 -14.61 -10.22
CA HIS A 108 25.99 -13.35 -9.50
C HIS A 108 26.32 -12.18 -10.43
N ALA A 109 26.58 -12.43 -11.72
CA ALA A 109 26.76 -11.43 -12.75
C ALA A 109 25.45 -11.14 -13.53
N LEU A 110 24.32 -11.71 -13.08
CA LEU A 110 22.99 -11.63 -13.69
C LEU A 110 22.87 -12.31 -15.06
N ALA A 111 23.84 -13.15 -15.45
CA ALA A 111 23.70 -13.97 -16.64
C ALA A 111 22.77 -15.15 -16.35
N VAL A 112 21.92 -15.51 -17.33
CA VAL A 112 21.06 -16.70 -17.24
C VAL A 112 21.94 -17.94 -17.16
N LYS A 113 21.79 -18.73 -16.10
CA LYS A 113 22.41 -20.06 -16.01
C LYS A 113 21.75 -20.90 -17.08
N ALA A 114 22.54 -21.44 -18.01
CA ALA A 114 22.07 -22.15 -19.21
C ALA A 114 20.79 -22.96 -18.93
N CYS A 115 19.76 -22.78 -19.76
CA CYS A 115 18.48 -23.46 -19.62
C CYS A 115 18.72 -24.97 -19.58
N ALA A 116 18.41 -25.61 -18.45
CA ALA A 116 18.29 -27.07 -18.37
C ALA A 116 16.95 -27.51 -18.95
#